data_AF-A0A849SYL2-F1
#
_entry.id   AF-A0A849SYL2-F1
#
_cell.length_a   1.000
_cell.length_b   1.000
_cell.length_c   1.000
_cell.angle_alpha   90.00
_cell.angle_beta   90.00
_cell.angle_gamma   90.00
#
_symmetry.space_group_name_H-M   'P 1'
#
loop_
_entity.id
_entity.type
_entity.pdbx_description
1 polymer ?
#
loop_
_entity_poly.entity_id
_entity_poly.type
_entity_poly.pdbx_seq_one_letter_code
_entity_poly.pdbx_strand_id
1 'polypeptide(L)'
;MRLKNLSLFTVFTTFILIMWGAVVHNTQSSLACPDWPLCYDQVFPLMEGAILIEHGHRLLASFVGFLTVLLVIFSYIDRKKSEKHTHLFKASLMALFLVIAQGALGGITVIYKLPTIASTSHLGLALFFFCFIAYIHHQASSLSHSLKIYSADFKNHVKNNWKPVIRHGVLFSMTLLFSQILLGAFMRHAGAGAACGLGPNSALLCMDVSTWKASLWPSLGPSQLHMIHRFYGLVVFSVVAFFSLRTFKFFKGDKTLRVASLLPLLFVTFQVGVGVLAVWKNLAVVPTTLHLAGAALSLISLWKLNLMIKDVESSFFIGNSHSFLTDVVDLTKPRLSLLVMVTALVGSMIAPDKINFFKALLAFFLTTMVVIGAAALNCYMEREIDAKMNRTKDRPLPSQRMKPKVALIFGLVLILFSVPALAIFINITTGILALVAAVLYLYAYTPMKQKSELAVYVGAIPGAIPPVMGWTAVTGQIDIMAVTLFLILFVWQLPHFLSISLYHADDYGAANIKIYPNLMRGVAITKLGIFIFTAFLFLTSLLPTIFSHASSVYTNTALVLSGLFLVYSAVGFFIKQDDVRERQWARNYFYGSLFYLPLLLMALIFFK
;
A
#
# COMPACT_ATOMS: atom_id res chain seq x y z
N MET A 1 -22.65 -19.54 9.11
CA MET A 1 -23.62 -18.65 9.80
C MET A 1 -22.96 -17.71 10.81
N ARG A 2 -22.17 -18.22 11.78
CA ARG A 2 -21.52 -17.40 12.84
C ARG A 2 -20.66 -16.23 12.30
N LEU A 3 -19.73 -16.47 11.37
CA LEU A 3 -18.86 -15.43 10.79
C LEU A 3 -19.61 -14.35 10.00
N LYS A 4 -20.67 -14.72 9.28
CA LYS A 4 -21.49 -13.77 8.51
C LYS A 4 -22.17 -12.75 9.44
N ASN A 5 -22.76 -13.22 10.53
CA ASN A 5 -23.48 -12.37 11.47
C ASN A 5 -22.51 -11.51 12.29
N LEU A 6 -21.41 -12.09 12.77
CA LEU A 6 -20.39 -11.35 13.51
C LEU A 6 -19.76 -10.24 12.65
N SER A 7 -19.42 -10.53 11.40
CA SER A 7 -18.86 -9.51 10.49
C SER A 7 -19.87 -8.40 10.19
N LEU A 8 -21.16 -8.73 10.00
CA LEU A 8 -22.21 -7.72 9.81
C LEU A 8 -22.34 -6.81 11.03
N PHE A 9 -22.36 -7.40 12.23
CA PHE A 9 -22.41 -6.65 13.47
C PHE A 9 -21.18 -5.75 13.61
N THR A 10 -19.99 -6.25 13.26
CA THR A 10 -18.75 -5.46 13.26
C THR A 10 -18.81 -4.29 12.28
N VAL A 11 -19.35 -4.48 11.06
CA VAL A 11 -19.59 -3.37 10.11
C VAL A 11 -20.48 -2.31 10.76
N PHE A 12 -21.61 -2.71 11.33
CA PHE A 12 -22.57 -1.79 11.94
C PHE A 12 -21.96 -1.01 13.10
N THR A 13 -21.29 -1.69 14.04
CA THR A 13 -20.62 -1.05 15.17
C THR A 13 -19.49 -0.12 14.71
N THR A 14 -18.74 -0.49 13.67
CA THR A 14 -17.70 0.38 13.09
C THR A 14 -18.31 1.64 12.46
N PHE A 15 -19.48 1.54 11.83
CA PHE A 15 -20.19 2.71 11.30
C PHE A 15 -20.61 3.68 12.42
N ILE A 16 -21.16 3.14 13.52
CA ILE A 16 -21.47 3.94 14.72
C ILE A 16 -20.20 4.57 15.28
N LEU A 17 -19.09 3.83 15.34
CA LEU A 17 -17.82 4.35 15.82
C LEU A 17 -17.35 5.56 15.00
N ILE A 18 -17.44 5.49 13.66
CA ILE A 18 -17.09 6.60 12.77
C ILE A 18 -17.98 7.82 13.03
N MET A 19 -19.28 7.62 13.20
CA MET A 19 -20.21 8.71 13.55
C MET A 19 -19.88 9.34 14.90
N TRP A 20 -19.59 8.52 15.90
CA TRP A 20 -19.22 8.99 17.23
C TRP A 20 -17.91 9.77 17.20
N GLY A 21 -16.93 9.36 16.37
CA GLY A 21 -15.71 10.12 16.14
C GLY A 21 -15.95 11.52 15.56
N ALA A 22 -16.96 11.67 14.68
CA ALA A 22 -17.39 13.00 14.23
C ALA A 22 -18.01 13.83 15.36
N VAL A 23 -18.80 13.21 16.23
CA VAL A 23 -19.36 13.90 17.41
C VAL A 23 -18.23 14.43 18.28
N VAL A 24 -17.26 13.58 18.65
CA VAL A 24 -16.08 13.97 19.45
C VAL A 24 -15.38 15.21 18.89
N HIS A 25 -15.13 15.23 17.58
CA HIS A 25 -14.47 16.35 16.93
C HIS A 25 -15.35 17.60 16.88
N ASN A 26 -16.65 17.45 16.60
CA ASN A 26 -17.57 18.58 16.44
C ASN A 26 -17.98 19.21 17.78
N THR A 27 -17.92 18.47 18.88
CA THR A 27 -18.11 18.99 20.25
C THR A 27 -16.81 19.51 20.86
N GLN A 28 -15.71 19.56 20.09
CA GLN A 28 -14.37 19.95 20.56
C GLN A 28 -13.85 19.10 21.73
N SER A 29 -14.34 17.87 21.86
CA SER A 29 -13.99 16.96 22.94
C SER A 29 -12.74 16.12 22.62
N SER A 30 -12.07 16.33 21.49
CA SER A 30 -10.97 15.48 21.01
C SER A 30 -9.70 15.44 21.87
N LEU A 31 -9.57 16.35 22.84
CA LEU A 31 -8.44 16.43 23.78
C LEU A 31 -8.92 16.50 25.24
N ALA A 32 -10.14 16.05 25.51
CA ALA A 32 -10.69 15.94 26.86
C ALA A 32 -9.93 14.90 27.71
N CYS A 33 -9.32 13.90 27.08
CA CYS A 33 -8.40 12.94 27.69
C CYS A 33 -6.97 13.22 27.20
N PRO A 34 -6.06 13.72 28.06
CA PRO A 34 -4.74 14.22 27.63
C PRO A 34 -3.72 13.12 27.32
N ASP A 35 -3.93 11.92 27.84
CA ASP A 35 -3.07 10.74 27.75
C ASP A 35 -3.71 9.66 26.86
N TRP A 36 -2.90 8.67 26.48
CA TRP A 36 -3.32 7.50 25.70
C TRP A 36 -2.41 6.31 26.05
N PRO A 37 -2.94 5.09 26.26
CA PRO A 37 -4.33 4.66 26.04
C PRO A 37 -5.33 5.01 27.16
N LEU A 38 -4.83 5.44 28.32
CA LEU A 38 -5.63 5.83 29.48
C LEU A 38 -6.24 7.23 29.32
N CYS A 39 -7.08 7.65 30.26
CA CYS A 39 -7.57 9.02 30.39
C CYS A 39 -7.43 9.47 31.84
N TYR A 40 -6.60 10.48 32.08
CA TYR A 40 -6.13 10.89 33.41
C TYR A 40 -5.52 9.73 34.21
N ASP A 41 -4.70 8.91 33.56
CA ASP A 41 -4.10 7.69 34.13
C ASP A 41 -5.13 6.65 34.63
N GLN A 42 -6.40 6.80 34.23
CA GLN A 42 -7.49 5.91 34.61
C GLN A 42 -8.01 5.15 33.38
N VAL A 43 -8.36 3.88 33.61
CA VAL A 43 -9.05 3.05 32.60
C VAL A 43 -10.51 3.48 32.45
N PHE A 44 -11.12 3.96 33.53
CA PHE A 44 -12.50 4.44 33.56
C PHE A 44 -12.57 5.73 34.39
N PRO A 45 -12.32 6.90 33.78
CA PRO A 45 -12.40 8.19 34.46
C PRO A 45 -13.85 8.56 34.80
N LEU A 46 -14.06 9.67 35.52
CA LEU A 46 -15.40 10.23 35.70
C LEU A 46 -16.00 10.61 34.34
N MET A 47 -17.04 9.88 33.92
CA MET A 47 -17.64 9.95 32.59
C MET A 47 -18.64 11.11 32.47
N GLU A 48 -18.16 12.34 32.60
CA GLU A 48 -18.97 13.56 32.53
C GLU A 48 -18.48 14.50 31.41
N GLY A 49 -19.40 15.31 30.87
CA GLY A 49 -19.09 16.34 29.87
C GLY A 49 -18.31 15.83 28.66
N ALA A 50 -17.20 16.49 28.34
CA ALA A 50 -16.36 16.15 27.19
C ALA A 50 -15.62 14.79 27.35
N ILE A 51 -15.33 14.37 28.59
CA ILE A 51 -14.68 13.09 28.88
C ILE A 51 -15.62 11.94 28.52
N LEU A 52 -16.92 12.05 28.84
CA LEU A 52 -17.94 11.06 28.43
C LEU A 52 -17.91 10.81 26.91
N ILE A 53 -17.81 11.89 26.13
CA ILE A 53 -17.84 11.84 24.67
C ILE A 53 -16.56 11.21 24.12
N GLU A 54 -15.40 11.69 24.55
CA GLU A 54 -14.11 11.20 24.06
C GLU A 54 -13.79 9.79 24.56
N HIS A 55 -13.87 9.55 25.86
CA HIS A 55 -13.59 8.24 26.42
C HIS A 55 -14.64 7.21 25.98
N GLY A 56 -15.91 7.61 25.82
CA GLY A 56 -16.95 6.76 25.21
C GLY A 56 -16.59 6.31 23.78
N HIS A 57 -15.96 7.19 22.99
CA HIS A 57 -15.41 6.81 21.68
C HIS A 57 -14.31 5.74 21.79
N ARG A 58 -13.39 5.92 22.75
CA ARG A 58 -12.27 4.98 23.00
C ARG A 58 -12.79 3.61 23.43
N LEU A 59 -13.80 3.56 24.31
CA LEU A 59 -14.44 2.31 24.72
C LEU A 59 -15.13 1.60 23.54
N LEU A 60 -15.84 2.35 22.70
CA LEU A 60 -16.46 1.80 21.49
C LEU A 60 -15.40 1.29 20.49
N ALA A 61 -14.26 1.97 20.37
CA ALA A 61 -13.13 1.54 19.54
C ALA A 61 -12.52 0.24 20.05
N SER A 62 -12.30 0.12 21.37
CA SER A 62 -11.85 -1.11 22.02
C SER A 62 -12.82 -2.26 21.79
N PHE A 63 -14.14 -2.00 21.83
CA PHE A 63 -15.15 -3.00 21.52
C PHE A 63 -15.08 -3.47 20.05
N VAL A 64 -14.88 -2.56 19.08
CA VAL A 64 -14.64 -2.94 17.68
C VAL A 64 -13.35 -3.76 17.53
N GLY A 65 -12.29 -3.43 18.28
CA GLY A 65 -11.07 -4.23 18.37
C GLY A 65 -11.34 -5.65 18.85
N PHE A 66 -12.12 -5.80 19.93
CA PHE A 66 -12.55 -7.10 20.45
C PHE A 66 -13.36 -7.92 19.43
N LEU A 67 -14.33 -7.29 18.74
CA LEU A 67 -15.09 -7.95 17.67
C LEU A 67 -14.17 -8.44 16.53
N THR A 68 -13.12 -7.67 16.22
CA THR A 68 -12.13 -8.04 15.20
C THR A 68 -11.28 -9.22 15.64
N VAL A 69 -10.90 -9.32 16.92
CA VAL A 69 -10.25 -10.51 17.49
C VAL A 69 -11.15 -11.74 17.39
N LEU A 70 -12.44 -11.60 17.70
CA LEU A 70 -13.40 -12.71 17.54
C LEU A 70 -13.52 -13.15 16.08
N LEU A 71 -13.49 -12.23 15.10
CA LEU A 71 -13.46 -12.57 13.68
C LEU A 71 -12.23 -13.42 13.34
N VAL A 72 -11.05 -13.08 13.86
CA VAL A 72 -9.81 -13.87 13.67
C VAL A 72 -9.97 -15.27 14.28
N ILE A 73 -10.46 -15.37 15.51
CA ILE A 73 -10.63 -16.65 16.21
C ILE A 73 -11.58 -17.56 15.44
N PHE A 74 -12.78 -17.08 15.09
CA PHE A 74 -13.75 -17.92 14.39
C PHE A 74 -13.32 -18.26 12.96
N SER A 75 -12.64 -17.34 12.25
CA SER A 75 -12.12 -17.63 10.91
C SER A 75 -10.93 -18.59 10.96
N TYR A 76 -10.12 -18.56 12.02
CA TYR A 76 -9.07 -19.54 12.27
C TYR A 76 -9.65 -20.94 12.48
N ILE A 77 -10.70 -21.08 13.29
CA ILE A 77 -11.39 -22.37 13.51
C ILE A 77 -11.91 -22.93 12.17
N ASP A 78 -12.50 -22.08 11.33
CA ASP A 78 -13.08 -22.49 10.06
C ASP A 78 -12.05 -22.66 8.92
N ARG A 79 -10.78 -22.25 9.11
CA ARG A 79 -9.78 -22.12 8.02
C ARG A 79 -9.55 -23.40 7.21
N LYS A 80 -9.62 -24.56 7.88
CA LYS A 80 -9.35 -25.87 7.27
C LYS A 80 -10.51 -26.40 6.42
N LYS A 81 -11.69 -25.77 6.45
CA LYS A 81 -12.88 -26.24 5.73
C LYS A 81 -12.77 -26.10 4.21
N SER A 82 -12.15 -25.02 3.72
CA SER A 82 -11.86 -24.83 2.29
C SER A 82 -10.85 -23.71 2.07
N GLU A 83 -10.31 -23.62 0.86
CA GLU A 83 -9.40 -22.53 0.46
C GLU A 83 -10.03 -21.13 0.67
N LYS A 84 -11.33 -20.97 0.37
CA LYS A 84 -12.07 -19.73 0.63
C LYS A 84 -12.09 -19.35 2.13
N HIS A 85 -12.18 -20.33 3.04
CA HIS A 85 -12.10 -20.07 4.47
C HIS A 85 -10.68 -19.68 4.90
N THR A 86 -9.65 -20.25 4.27
CA THR A 86 -8.25 -19.82 4.48
C THR A 86 -8.03 -18.37 4.05
N HIS A 87 -8.60 -17.95 2.91
CA HIS A 87 -8.58 -16.55 2.50
C HIS A 87 -9.31 -15.63 3.49
N LEU A 88 -10.44 -16.08 4.02
CA LEU A 88 -11.19 -15.32 5.02
C LEU A 88 -10.37 -15.14 6.31
N PHE A 89 -9.66 -16.17 6.76
CA PHE A 89 -8.73 -16.06 7.90
C PHE A 89 -7.61 -15.03 7.65
N LYS A 90 -6.95 -15.10 6.49
CA LYS A 90 -5.91 -14.11 6.11
C LYS A 90 -6.49 -12.68 6.07
N ALA A 91 -7.71 -12.52 5.58
CA ALA A 91 -8.41 -11.23 5.59
C ALA A 91 -8.70 -10.77 7.03
N SER A 92 -9.21 -11.62 7.91
CA SER A 92 -9.42 -11.27 9.33
C SER A 92 -8.11 -10.84 10.02
N LEU A 93 -6.99 -11.50 9.71
CA LEU A 93 -5.67 -11.13 10.24
C LEU A 93 -5.24 -9.73 9.79
N MET A 94 -5.46 -9.41 8.52
CA MET A 94 -5.23 -8.06 8.00
C MET A 94 -6.15 -7.03 8.68
N ALA A 95 -7.43 -7.38 8.93
CA ALA A 95 -8.33 -6.48 9.66
C ALA A 95 -7.85 -6.19 11.08
N LEU A 96 -7.32 -7.21 11.77
CA LEU A 96 -6.71 -7.04 13.09
C LEU A 96 -5.50 -6.10 13.04
N PHE A 97 -4.62 -6.27 12.03
CA PHE A 97 -3.51 -5.33 11.83
C PHE A 97 -4.01 -3.90 11.60
N LEU A 98 -5.04 -3.71 10.76
CA LEU A 98 -5.59 -2.39 10.46
C LEU A 98 -6.22 -1.71 11.68
N VAL A 99 -6.93 -2.44 12.55
CA VAL A 99 -7.53 -1.84 13.76
C VAL A 99 -6.46 -1.48 14.80
N ILE A 100 -5.38 -2.25 14.90
CA ILE A 100 -4.22 -1.92 15.76
C ILE A 100 -3.51 -0.66 15.23
N ALA A 101 -3.23 -0.62 13.92
CA ALA A 101 -2.65 0.55 13.28
C ALA A 101 -3.53 1.79 13.50
N GLN A 102 -4.85 1.62 13.49
CA GLN A 102 -5.78 2.70 13.77
C GLN A 102 -5.75 3.17 15.22
N GLY A 103 -5.67 2.25 16.19
CA GLY A 103 -5.49 2.61 17.60
C GLY A 103 -4.20 3.42 17.81
N ALA A 104 -3.09 2.98 17.22
CA ALA A 104 -1.81 3.69 17.28
C ALA A 104 -1.89 5.10 16.66
N LEU A 105 -2.50 5.21 15.47
CA LEU A 105 -2.69 6.50 14.81
C LEU A 105 -3.62 7.43 15.62
N GLY A 106 -4.66 6.87 16.25
CA GLY A 106 -5.51 7.59 17.20
C GLY A 106 -4.72 8.13 18.40
N GLY A 107 -3.85 7.32 19.00
CA GLY A 107 -2.93 7.76 20.06
C GLY A 107 -2.02 8.91 19.62
N ILE A 108 -1.46 8.84 18.40
CA ILE A 108 -0.67 9.94 17.81
C ILE A 108 -1.49 11.23 17.72
N THR A 109 -2.78 11.15 17.34
CA THR A 109 -3.61 12.37 17.28
C THR A 109 -3.81 13.04 18.63
N VAL A 110 -3.85 12.28 19.73
CA VAL A 110 -3.98 12.84 21.09
C VAL A 110 -2.64 13.41 21.57
N ILE A 111 -1.59 12.59 21.55
CA ILE A 111 -0.25 12.93 22.08
C ILE A 111 0.32 14.18 21.40
N TYR A 112 0.13 14.29 20.07
CA TYR A 112 0.64 15.41 19.29
C TYR A 112 -0.39 16.53 19.06
N LYS A 113 -1.49 16.55 19.80
CA LYS A 113 -2.50 17.64 19.80
C LYS A 113 -3.10 17.92 18.43
N LEU A 114 -3.69 16.88 17.83
CA LEU A 114 -4.43 16.89 16.56
C LEU A 114 -3.65 17.41 15.34
N PRO A 115 -2.47 16.85 15.01
CA PRO A 115 -1.78 17.22 13.78
C PRO A 115 -2.68 16.95 12.57
N THR A 116 -2.88 17.95 11.70
CA THR A 116 -3.82 17.89 10.58
C THR A 116 -3.69 16.62 9.74
N ILE A 117 -2.44 16.21 9.46
CA ILE A 117 -2.17 15.02 8.64
C ILE A 117 -2.44 13.73 9.42
N ALA A 118 -2.04 13.66 10.69
CA ALA A 118 -2.35 12.50 11.53
C ALA A 118 -3.87 12.30 11.67
N SER A 119 -4.63 13.38 11.93
CA SER A 119 -6.10 13.31 12.05
C SER A 119 -6.78 12.98 10.72
N THR A 120 -6.29 13.52 9.60
CA THR A 120 -6.78 13.17 8.25
C THR A 120 -6.51 11.70 7.92
N SER A 121 -5.29 11.23 8.19
CA SER A 121 -4.90 9.83 8.00
C SER A 121 -5.68 8.89 8.90
N HIS A 122 -5.98 9.29 10.14
CA HIS A 122 -6.80 8.53 11.08
C HIS A 122 -8.18 8.27 10.49
N LEU A 123 -8.88 9.27 9.96
CA LEU A 123 -10.17 9.06 9.28
C LEU A 123 -10.03 8.18 8.02
N GLY A 124 -8.99 8.41 7.21
CA GLY A 124 -8.72 7.61 6.02
C GLY A 124 -8.56 6.12 6.32
N LEU A 125 -7.77 5.79 7.35
CA LEU A 125 -7.55 4.42 7.80
C LEU A 125 -8.82 3.82 8.40
N ALA A 126 -9.62 4.59 9.15
CA ALA A 126 -10.91 4.14 9.67
C ALA A 126 -11.88 3.73 8.55
N LEU A 127 -11.98 4.54 7.50
CA LEU A 127 -12.84 4.25 6.34
C LEU A 127 -12.34 3.06 5.52
N PHE A 128 -11.02 2.92 5.40
CA PHE A 128 -10.42 1.75 4.77
C PHE A 128 -10.73 0.47 5.56
N PHE A 129 -10.53 0.50 6.88
CA PHE A 129 -10.91 -0.60 7.78
C PHE A 129 -12.41 -0.93 7.67
N PHE A 130 -13.28 0.07 7.66
CA PHE A 130 -14.72 -0.10 7.50
C PHE A 130 -15.09 -0.83 6.19
N CYS A 131 -14.52 -0.41 5.06
CA CYS A 131 -14.71 -1.09 3.78
C CYS A 131 -14.13 -2.51 3.81
N PHE A 132 -13.01 -2.72 4.51
CA PHE A 132 -12.36 -4.02 4.60
C PHE A 132 -13.15 -5.03 5.45
N ILE A 133 -13.77 -4.61 6.56
CA ILE A 133 -14.72 -5.45 7.30
C ILE A 133 -15.96 -5.76 6.44
N ALA A 134 -16.45 -4.79 5.65
CA ALA A 134 -17.54 -5.03 4.71
C ALA A 134 -17.18 -6.06 3.61
N TYR A 135 -15.91 -6.08 3.19
CA TYR A 135 -15.38 -7.12 2.31
C TYR A 135 -15.37 -8.50 2.99
N ILE A 136 -14.88 -8.59 4.22
CA ILE A 136 -14.94 -9.84 5.02
C ILE A 136 -16.39 -10.32 5.13
N HIS A 137 -17.34 -9.43 5.43
CA HIS A 137 -18.76 -9.76 5.49
C HIS A 137 -19.29 -10.29 4.15
N HIS A 138 -18.93 -9.65 3.04
CA HIS A 138 -19.33 -10.09 1.71
C HIS A 138 -18.81 -11.50 1.40
N GLN A 139 -17.52 -11.76 1.66
CA GLN A 139 -16.93 -13.08 1.47
C GLN A 139 -17.61 -14.12 2.38
N ALA A 140 -17.83 -13.81 3.65
CA ALA A 140 -18.53 -14.68 4.59
C ALA A 140 -19.99 -14.96 4.17
N SER A 141 -20.68 -13.98 3.58
CA SER A 141 -22.02 -14.17 3.05
C SER A 141 -22.03 -15.04 1.79
N SER A 142 -21.03 -14.90 0.92
CA SER A 142 -20.90 -15.73 -0.30
C SER A 142 -20.73 -17.22 0.02
N LEU A 143 -20.10 -17.55 1.17
CA LEU A 143 -19.95 -18.92 1.66
C LEU A 143 -21.25 -19.51 2.21
N SER A 144 -22.20 -18.66 2.61
CA SER A 144 -23.44 -19.07 3.27
C SER A 144 -24.63 -19.18 2.30
N HIS A 145 -24.49 -18.73 1.06
CA HIS A 145 -25.58 -18.74 0.08
C HIS A 145 -25.31 -19.74 -1.04
N SER A 146 -26.35 -20.40 -1.52
CA SER A 146 -26.28 -21.23 -2.72
C SER A 146 -25.94 -20.38 -3.95
N LEU A 147 -25.39 -21.02 -4.99
CA LEU A 147 -25.07 -20.38 -6.26
C LEU A 147 -26.28 -19.59 -6.78
N LYS A 148 -26.12 -18.28 -6.97
CA LYS A 148 -27.19 -17.41 -7.49
C LYS A 148 -27.52 -17.83 -8.92
N ILE A 149 -28.73 -18.32 -9.15
CA ILE A 149 -29.20 -18.75 -10.46
C ILE A 149 -29.72 -17.52 -11.22
N TYR A 150 -29.00 -17.12 -12.26
CA TYR A 150 -29.41 -16.04 -13.16
C TYR A 150 -30.35 -16.55 -14.26
N SER A 151 -31.33 -15.74 -14.68
CA SER A 151 -32.21 -16.05 -15.82
C SER A 151 -31.41 -16.13 -17.13
N ALA A 152 -31.87 -16.96 -18.09
CA ALA A 152 -31.19 -17.15 -19.37
C ALA A 152 -30.96 -15.82 -20.12
N ASP A 153 -31.98 -14.96 -20.15
CA ASP A 153 -31.92 -13.63 -20.77
C ASP A 153 -30.83 -12.76 -20.15
N PHE A 154 -30.72 -12.76 -18.81
CA PHE A 154 -29.69 -12.00 -18.12
C PHE A 154 -28.30 -12.53 -18.43
N LYS A 155 -28.12 -13.86 -18.44
CA LYS A 155 -26.84 -14.48 -18.79
C LYS A 155 -26.40 -14.07 -20.20
N ASN A 156 -27.30 -14.14 -21.19
CA ASN A 156 -27.02 -13.77 -22.57
C ASN A 156 -26.73 -12.27 -22.71
N HIS A 157 -27.49 -11.43 -22.02
CA HIS A 157 -27.26 -9.98 -22.00
C HIS A 157 -25.86 -9.64 -21.47
N VAL A 158 -25.47 -10.20 -20.32
CA VAL A 158 -24.16 -9.94 -19.71
C VAL A 158 -23.03 -10.42 -20.62
N LYS A 159 -23.09 -11.66 -21.14
CA LYS A 159 -22.03 -12.20 -22.01
C LYS A 159 -21.81 -11.35 -23.27
N ASN A 160 -22.89 -10.89 -23.90
CA ASN A 160 -22.80 -10.18 -25.19
C ASN A 160 -22.45 -8.68 -25.05
N ASN A 161 -22.77 -8.06 -23.91
CA ASN A 161 -22.65 -6.61 -23.73
C ASN A 161 -21.60 -6.19 -22.70
N TRP A 162 -20.92 -7.14 -22.04
CA TRP A 162 -19.94 -6.83 -21.00
C TRP A 162 -18.83 -5.93 -21.52
N LYS A 163 -18.56 -4.85 -20.77
CA LYS A 163 -17.42 -3.97 -20.99
C LYS A 163 -16.73 -3.76 -19.65
N PRO A 164 -15.39 -3.86 -19.57
CA PRO A 164 -14.65 -3.65 -18.32
C PRO A 164 -14.97 -2.32 -17.63
N VAL A 165 -15.32 -1.30 -18.42
CA VAL A 165 -15.70 0.03 -17.93
C VAL A 165 -16.87 0.03 -16.93
N ILE A 166 -17.73 -1.00 -16.92
CA ILE A 166 -18.83 -1.10 -15.96
C ILE A 166 -18.28 -1.25 -14.53
N ARG A 167 -17.33 -2.15 -14.32
CA ARG A 167 -16.68 -2.34 -13.01
C ARG A 167 -15.63 -1.27 -12.72
N HIS A 168 -14.76 -1.00 -13.70
CA HIS A 168 -13.66 -0.03 -13.53
C HIS A 168 -14.19 1.39 -13.30
N GLY A 169 -15.34 1.74 -13.88
CA GLY A 169 -16.02 3.01 -13.64
C GLY A 169 -16.49 3.16 -12.19
N VAL A 170 -17.13 2.14 -11.63
CA VAL A 170 -17.52 2.13 -10.20
C VAL A 170 -16.30 2.25 -9.29
N LEU A 171 -15.23 1.53 -9.62
CA LEU A 171 -13.98 1.58 -8.88
C LEU A 171 -13.30 2.96 -8.96
N PHE A 172 -13.30 3.58 -10.15
CA PHE A 172 -12.83 4.95 -10.34
C PHE A 172 -13.64 5.96 -9.52
N SER A 173 -14.97 5.86 -9.55
CA SER A 173 -15.86 6.68 -8.71
C SER A 173 -15.54 6.52 -7.21
N MET A 174 -15.25 5.29 -6.76
CA MET A 174 -14.87 5.01 -5.38
C MET A 174 -13.54 5.66 -5.01
N THR A 175 -12.53 5.61 -5.88
CA THR A 175 -11.23 6.24 -5.66
C THR A 175 -11.35 7.76 -5.57
N LEU A 176 -12.09 8.39 -6.49
CA LEU A 176 -12.31 9.83 -6.43
C LEU A 176 -13.09 10.23 -5.16
N LEU A 177 -14.14 9.49 -4.81
CA LEU A 177 -14.88 9.73 -3.57
C LEU A 177 -13.99 9.59 -2.33
N PHE A 178 -13.17 8.55 -2.25
CA PHE A 178 -12.24 8.38 -1.13
C PHE A 178 -11.27 9.58 -1.01
N SER A 179 -10.70 10.02 -2.14
CA SER A 179 -9.83 11.21 -2.15
C SER A 179 -10.57 12.50 -1.75
N GLN A 180 -11.85 12.64 -2.12
CA GLN A 180 -12.69 13.77 -1.72
C GLN A 180 -12.99 13.76 -0.22
N ILE A 181 -13.14 12.58 0.38
CA ILE A 181 -13.31 12.45 1.83
C ILE A 181 -12.02 12.88 2.56
N LEU A 182 -10.85 12.45 2.07
CA LEU A 182 -9.57 12.87 2.62
C LEU A 182 -9.36 14.39 2.48
N LEU A 183 -9.71 14.96 1.32
CA LEU A 183 -9.67 16.40 1.11
C LEU A 183 -10.60 17.15 2.08
N GLY A 184 -11.83 16.65 2.29
CA GLY A 184 -12.77 17.25 3.24
C GLY A 184 -12.28 17.16 4.69
N ALA A 185 -11.66 16.05 5.07
CA ALA A 185 -11.04 15.86 6.37
C ALA A 185 -9.84 16.79 6.58
N PHE A 186 -8.97 16.90 5.58
CA PHE A 186 -7.84 17.83 5.59
C PHE A 186 -8.33 19.28 5.72
N MET A 187 -9.30 19.67 4.90
CA MET A 187 -9.95 20.99 4.97
C MET A 187 -10.49 21.28 6.37
N ARG A 188 -11.18 20.31 6.99
CA ARG A 188 -11.72 20.46 8.34
C ARG A 188 -10.61 20.66 9.37
N HIS A 189 -9.59 19.80 9.38
CA HIS A 189 -8.49 19.85 10.34
C HIS A 189 -7.48 20.99 10.07
N ALA A 190 -7.49 21.59 8.88
CA ALA A 190 -6.75 22.80 8.55
C ALA A 190 -7.49 24.10 8.94
N GLY A 191 -8.67 23.99 9.56
CA GLY A 191 -9.48 25.16 9.97
C GLY A 191 -10.26 25.82 8.84
N ALA A 192 -10.28 25.26 7.63
CA ALA A 192 -10.97 25.83 6.46
C ALA A 192 -12.47 25.47 6.39
N GLY A 193 -13.00 24.67 7.32
CA GLY A 193 -14.36 24.13 7.26
C GLY A 193 -15.50 25.17 7.25
N ALA A 194 -15.29 26.36 7.80
CA ALA A 194 -16.25 27.48 7.77
C ALA A 194 -15.76 28.68 6.96
N ALA A 195 -14.67 28.54 6.20
CA ALA A 195 -14.05 29.66 5.48
C ALA A 195 -14.94 30.27 4.38
N CYS A 196 -16.01 29.58 3.97
CA CYS A 196 -16.97 30.04 2.98
C CYS A 196 -18.40 29.73 3.43
N GLY A 197 -19.28 30.73 3.53
CA GLY A 197 -20.68 30.54 3.86
C GLY A 197 -21.53 31.79 3.58
N LEU A 198 -22.45 31.69 2.61
CA LEU A 198 -23.37 32.77 2.19
C LEU A 198 -24.84 32.29 2.13
N GLY A 199 -25.15 31.19 2.82
CA GLY A 199 -26.46 30.54 2.75
C GLY A 199 -26.61 29.56 1.56
N PRO A 200 -27.74 28.82 1.50
CA PRO A 200 -27.94 27.72 0.54
C PRO A 200 -28.01 28.19 -0.93
N ASN A 201 -28.52 29.40 -1.18
CA ASN A 201 -28.64 29.96 -2.54
C ASN A 201 -27.30 30.42 -3.13
N SER A 202 -26.24 30.46 -2.33
CA SER A 202 -24.89 30.85 -2.74
C SER A 202 -23.87 29.76 -2.39
N ALA A 203 -24.29 28.48 -2.41
CA ALA A 203 -23.44 27.34 -2.03
C ALA A 203 -22.18 27.17 -2.90
N LEU A 204 -22.13 27.75 -4.10
CA LEU A 204 -20.94 27.75 -4.96
C LEU A 204 -20.12 29.04 -4.90
N LEU A 205 -20.51 29.99 -4.06
CA LEU A 205 -19.81 31.25 -3.88
C LEU A 205 -19.17 31.32 -2.49
N CYS A 206 -18.12 32.11 -2.40
CA CYS A 206 -17.44 32.47 -1.17
C CYS A 206 -17.27 33.98 -1.11
N MET A 207 -17.42 34.59 0.07
CA MET A 207 -17.12 36.01 0.22
C MET A 207 -15.60 36.20 0.18
N ASP A 208 -15.11 37.00 -0.76
CA ASP A 208 -13.71 37.38 -0.80
C ASP A 208 -13.49 38.53 0.18
N VAL A 209 -12.72 38.29 1.25
CA VAL A 209 -12.46 39.28 2.30
C VAL A 209 -11.69 40.49 1.77
N SER A 210 -10.94 40.34 0.67
CA SER A 210 -10.17 41.44 0.07
C SER A 210 -11.05 42.43 -0.71
N THR A 211 -12.13 41.95 -1.33
CA THR A 211 -12.99 42.77 -2.19
C THR A 211 -14.41 42.93 -1.66
N TRP A 212 -14.77 42.23 -0.58
CA TRP A 212 -16.10 42.12 0.01
C TRP A 212 -17.19 41.70 -0.99
N LYS A 213 -16.80 41.00 -2.06
CA LYS A 213 -17.70 40.51 -3.10
C LYS A 213 -17.78 38.99 -3.07
N ALA A 214 -18.93 38.45 -3.47
CA ALA A 214 -19.07 37.02 -3.70
C ALA A 214 -18.24 36.63 -4.92
N SER A 215 -17.33 35.68 -4.74
CA SER A 215 -16.43 35.17 -5.78
C SER A 215 -16.50 33.65 -5.84
N LEU A 216 -16.30 33.10 -7.03
CA LEU A 216 -16.05 31.67 -7.24
C LEU A 216 -14.65 31.26 -6.74
N TRP A 217 -13.72 32.21 -6.73
CA TRP A 217 -12.34 31.98 -6.33
C TRP A 217 -11.85 33.11 -5.42
N PRO A 218 -11.91 32.92 -4.09
CA PRO A 218 -11.48 33.93 -3.12
C PRO A 218 -9.95 34.02 -3.04
N SER A 219 -9.44 35.18 -2.62
CA SER A 219 -8.01 35.46 -2.47
C SER A 219 -7.30 34.66 -1.37
N LEU A 220 -7.99 34.30 -0.28
CA LEU A 220 -7.40 33.64 0.90
C LEU A 220 -7.29 32.12 0.77
N GLY A 221 -6.15 31.57 1.20
CA GLY A 221 -5.84 30.13 1.12
C GLY A 221 -6.88 29.20 1.77
N PRO A 222 -7.37 29.43 3.00
CA PRO A 222 -8.42 28.60 3.61
C PRO A 222 -9.72 28.59 2.81
N SER A 223 -10.11 29.74 2.26
CA SER A 223 -11.30 29.86 1.42
C SER A 223 -11.10 29.14 0.08
N GLN A 224 -9.90 29.21 -0.51
CA GLN A 224 -9.54 28.42 -1.70
C GLN A 224 -9.62 26.92 -1.41
N LEU A 225 -9.06 26.44 -0.28
CA LEU A 225 -9.12 25.04 0.11
C LEU A 225 -10.58 24.55 0.25
N HIS A 226 -11.44 25.38 0.85
CA HIS A 226 -12.87 25.10 0.92
C HIS A 226 -13.52 25.03 -0.47
N MET A 227 -13.21 25.98 -1.36
CA MET A 227 -13.74 25.99 -2.73
C MET A 227 -13.25 24.81 -3.57
N ILE A 228 -11.98 24.39 -3.42
CA ILE A 228 -11.43 23.17 -4.04
C ILE A 228 -12.27 21.96 -3.61
N HIS A 229 -12.55 21.81 -2.32
CA HIS A 229 -13.41 20.73 -1.81
C HIS A 229 -14.81 20.75 -2.45
N ARG A 230 -15.43 21.92 -2.63
CA ARG A 230 -16.76 22.03 -3.27
C ARG A 230 -16.72 21.67 -4.75
N PHE A 231 -15.82 22.27 -5.53
CA PHE A 231 -15.73 22.03 -6.96
C PHE A 231 -15.33 20.59 -7.27
N TYR A 232 -14.36 20.04 -6.54
CA TYR A 232 -14.01 18.63 -6.67
C TYR A 232 -15.17 17.73 -6.27
N GLY A 233 -15.95 18.10 -5.24
CA GLY A 233 -17.19 17.43 -4.87
C GLY A 233 -18.21 17.34 -6.01
N LEU A 234 -18.37 18.39 -6.82
CA LEU A 234 -19.25 18.36 -8.01
C LEU A 234 -18.74 17.41 -9.10
N VAL A 235 -17.42 17.36 -9.31
CA VAL A 235 -16.78 16.41 -10.22
C VAL A 235 -17.06 14.98 -9.74
N VAL A 236 -16.83 14.71 -8.45
CA VAL A 236 -17.10 13.40 -7.83
C VAL A 236 -18.58 13.03 -7.97
N PHE A 237 -19.51 13.95 -7.66
CA PHE A 237 -20.94 13.73 -7.81
C PHE A 237 -21.29 13.31 -9.26
N SER A 238 -20.78 14.07 -10.24
CA SER A 238 -21.07 13.83 -11.66
C SER A 238 -20.55 12.47 -12.11
N VAL A 239 -19.34 12.09 -11.69
CA VAL A 239 -18.72 10.79 -12.02
C VAL A 239 -19.46 9.64 -11.34
N VAL A 240 -19.81 9.77 -10.05
CA VAL A 240 -20.60 8.78 -9.31
C VAL A 240 -21.97 8.61 -9.98
N ALA A 241 -22.67 9.70 -10.30
CA ALA A 241 -23.97 9.67 -10.95
C ALA A 241 -23.90 8.98 -12.32
N PHE A 242 -22.93 9.35 -13.15
CA PHE A 242 -22.74 8.76 -14.48
C PHE A 242 -22.54 7.24 -14.40
N PHE A 243 -21.60 6.77 -13.59
CA PHE A 243 -21.32 5.34 -13.50
C PHE A 243 -22.40 4.54 -12.76
N SER A 244 -23.06 5.12 -11.75
CA SER A 244 -24.24 4.51 -11.10
C SER A 244 -25.38 4.32 -12.09
N LEU A 245 -25.73 5.34 -12.86
CA LEU A 245 -26.81 5.26 -13.87
C LEU A 245 -26.45 4.32 -15.01
N ARG A 246 -25.20 4.32 -15.46
CA ARG A 246 -24.71 3.39 -16.49
C ARG A 246 -24.80 1.93 -16.02
N THR A 247 -24.40 1.67 -14.78
CA THR A 247 -24.45 0.34 -14.15
C THR A 247 -25.90 -0.11 -13.93
N PHE A 248 -26.77 0.82 -13.49
CA PHE A 248 -28.21 0.57 -13.34
C PHE A 248 -28.88 0.18 -14.65
N LYS A 249 -28.54 0.86 -15.76
CA LYS A 249 -29.04 0.55 -17.10
C LYS A 249 -28.52 -0.81 -17.59
N PHE A 250 -27.26 -1.14 -17.30
CA PHE A 250 -26.63 -2.40 -17.71
C PHE A 250 -27.27 -3.63 -17.04
N PHE A 251 -27.51 -3.60 -15.73
CA PHE A 251 -28.08 -4.76 -15.03
C PHE A 251 -29.61 -4.88 -15.13
N LYS A 252 -30.19 -4.51 -16.27
CA LYS A 252 -31.61 -4.75 -16.55
C LYS A 252 -31.88 -6.26 -16.48
N GLY A 253 -32.75 -6.70 -15.58
CA GLY A 253 -33.06 -8.12 -15.34
C GLY A 253 -32.63 -8.66 -13.97
N ASP A 254 -31.77 -7.96 -13.22
CA ASP A 254 -31.44 -8.32 -11.82
C ASP A 254 -31.83 -7.17 -10.86
N LYS A 255 -32.92 -7.35 -10.11
CA LYS A 255 -33.45 -6.32 -9.19
C LYS A 255 -32.43 -5.91 -8.13
N THR A 256 -31.66 -6.85 -7.59
CA THR A 256 -30.69 -6.60 -6.53
C THR A 256 -29.54 -5.72 -7.03
N LEU A 257 -28.96 -6.05 -8.19
CA LEU A 257 -27.88 -5.26 -8.80
C LEU A 257 -28.38 -3.87 -9.24
N ARG A 258 -29.62 -3.77 -9.73
CA ARG A 258 -30.21 -2.46 -10.07
C ARG A 258 -30.35 -1.56 -8.84
N VAL A 259 -30.94 -2.07 -7.76
CA VAL A 259 -31.08 -1.30 -6.51
C VAL A 259 -29.70 -0.91 -5.98
N ALA A 260 -28.74 -1.86 -5.94
CA ALA A 260 -27.37 -1.58 -5.52
C ALA A 260 -26.67 -0.50 -6.38
N SER A 261 -27.01 -0.40 -7.66
CA SER A 261 -26.45 0.61 -8.57
C SER A 261 -26.94 2.03 -8.28
N LEU A 262 -28.14 2.19 -7.70
CA LEU A 262 -28.73 3.48 -7.37
C LEU A 262 -28.36 4.00 -5.98
N LEU A 263 -27.99 3.12 -5.04
CA LEU A 263 -27.63 3.50 -3.68
C LEU A 263 -26.47 4.53 -3.62
N PRO A 264 -25.37 4.40 -4.39
CA PRO A 264 -24.33 5.42 -4.40
C PRO A 264 -24.83 6.80 -4.82
N LEU A 265 -25.71 6.87 -5.82
CA LEU A 265 -26.30 8.12 -6.29
C LEU A 265 -27.21 8.73 -5.21
N LEU A 266 -28.01 7.91 -4.54
CA LEU A 266 -28.85 8.36 -3.42
C LEU A 266 -28.00 8.96 -2.29
N PHE A 267 -26.98 8.22 -1.84
CA PHE A 267 -26.15 8.66 -0.72
C PHE A 267 -25.27 9.87 -1.07
N VAL A 268 -24.72 9.96 -2.28
CA VAL A 268 -23.94 11.15 -2.67
C VAL A 268 -24.83 12.39 -2.83
N THR A 269 -26.10 12.23 -3.24
CA THR A 269 -27.07 13.33 -3.28
C THR A 269 -27.39 13.82 -1.88
N PHE A 270 -27.67 12.89 -0.95
CA PHE A 270 -27.83 13.20 0.47
C PHE A 270 -26.59 13.91 1.03
N GLN A 271 -25.39 13.42 0.68
CA GLN A 271 -24.12 13.96 1.12
C GLN A 271 -23.92 15.43 0.73
N VAL A 272 -24.23 15.79 -0.52
CA VAL A 272 -24.16 17.17 -1.00
C VAL A 272 -25.13 18.06 -0.24
N GLY A 273 -26.38 17.62 -0.07
CA GLY A 273 -27.40 18.37 0.66
C GLY A 273 -27.00 18.63 2.12
N VAL A 274 -26.52 17.62 2.82
CA VAL A 274 -26.04 17.76 4.20
C VAL A 274 -24.77 18.59 4.29
N GLY A 275 -23.89 18.57 3.28
CA GLY A 275 -22.71 19.43 3.21
C GLY A 275 -23.06 20.92 3.16
N VAL A 276 -24.05 21.28 2.33
CA VAL A 276 -24.58 22.65 2.26
C VAL A 276 -25.22 23.04 3.60
N LEU A 277 -26.01 22.13 4.19
CA LEU A 277 -26.64 22.33 5.49
C LEU A 277 -25.62 22.55 6.62
N ALA A 278 -24.52 21.80 6.60
CA ALA A 278 -23.46 21.89 7.60
C ALA A 278 -22.78 23.27 7.59
N VAL A 279 -22.52 23.83 6.42
CA VAL A 279 -21.98 25.19 6.30
C VAL A 279 -23.02 26.22 6.72
N TRP A 280 -24.26 26.10 6.25
CA TRP A 280 -25.33 27.05 6.56
C TRP A 280 -25.67 27.11 8.06
N LYS A 281 -25.55 25.98 8.77
CA LYS A 281 -25.75 25.89 10.22
C LYS A 281 -24.45 26.07 11.01
N ASN A 282 -23.46 26.78 10.47
CA ASN A 282 -22.20 27.11 11.14
C ASN A 282 -21.52 25.90 11.78
N LEU A 283 -21.41 24.80 11.01
CA LEU A 283 -20.78 23.56 11.43
C LEU A 283 -21.41 22.92 12.68
N ALA A 284 -22.73 23.09 12.86
CA ALA A 284 -23.48 22.42 13.91
C ALA A 284 -23.24 20.90 13.90
N VAL A 285 -23.14 20.33 15.11
CA VAL A 285 -22.71 18.94 15.35
C VAL A 285 -23.52 17.93 14.54
N VAL A 286 -24.84 18.09 14.45
CA VAL A 286 -25.71 17.13 13.76
C VAL A 286 -25.47 17.13 12.24
N PRO A 287 -25.60 18.25 11.50
CA PRO A 287 -25.27 18.29 10.08
C PRO A 287 -23.85 17.81 9.74
N THR A 288 -22.84 18.20 10.51
CA THR A 288 -21.45 17.80 10.23
C THR A 288 -21.21 16.31 10.49
N THR A 289 -21.83 15.74 11.52
CA THR A 289 -21.80 14.30 11.79
C THR A 289 -22.55 13.51 10.71
N LEU A 290 -23.72 13.99 10.28
CA LEU A 290 -24.47 13.39 9.17
C LEU A 290 -23.70 13.49 7.85
N HIS A 291 -22.90 14.53 7.66
CA HIS A 291 -22.03 14.66 6.49
C HIS A 291 -20.94 13.56 6.50
N LEU A 292 -20.32 13.24 7.65
CA LEU A 292 -19.39 12.10 7.67
C LEU A 292 -20.10 10.75 7.47
N ALA A 293 -21.29 10.60 8.07
CA ALA A 293 -22.09 9.39 7.92
C ALA A 293 -22.48 9.15 6.45
N GLY A 294 -22.97 10.18 5.75
CA GLY A 294 -23.32 10.11 4.33
C GLY A 294 -22.12 9.81 3.43
N ALA A 295 -20.93 10.33 3.76
CA ALA A 295 -19.68 9.99 3.07
C ALA A 295 -19.34 8.51 3.21
N ALA A 296 -19.40 7.98 4.44
CA ALA A 296 -19.13 6.57 4.72
C ALA A 296 -20.15 5.64 4.03
N LEU A 297 -21.43 6.01 4.00
CA LEU A 297 -22.48 5.28 3.28
C LEU A 297 -22.28 5.31 1.76
N SER A 298 -21.90 6.46 1.21
CA SER A 298 -21.56 6.60 -0.21
C SER A 298 -20.38 5.70 -0.57
N LEU A 299 -19.34 5.65 0.27
CA LEU A 299 -18.15 4.83 0.04
C LEU A 299 -18.46 3.34 0.13
N ILE A 300 -19.13 2.88 1.19
CA ILE A 300 -19.43 1.45 1.36
C ILE A 300 -20.44 0.95 0.30
N SER A 301 -21.35 1.79 -0.18
CA SER A 301 -22.28 1.42 -1.25
C SER A 301 -21.56 1.21 -2.59
N LEU A 302 -20.60 2.07 -2.95
CA LEU A 302 -19.74 1.87 -4.13
C LEU A 302 -18.87 0.62 -3.98
N TRP A 303 -18.29 0.42 -2.80
CA TRP A 303 -17.49 -0.77 -2.52
C TRP A 303 -18.31 -2.06 -2.66
N LYS A 304 -19.51 -2.08 -2.06
CA LYS A 304 -20.43 -3.21 -2.13
C LYS A 304 -20.87 -3.48 -3.57
N LEU A 305 -21.20 -2.44 -4.33
CA LEU A 305 -21.55 -2.56 -5.74
C LEU A 305 -20.38 -3.15 -6.54
N ASN A 306 -19.16 -2.65 -6.36
CA ASN A 306 -17.96 -3.18 -7.02
C ASN A 306 -17.75 -4.68 -6.72
N LEU A 307 -17.95 -5.09 -5.46
CA LEU A 307 -17.84 -6.50 -5.08
C LEU A 307 -18.92 -7.37 -5.76
N MET A 308 -20.17 -6.91 -5.80
CA MET A 308 -21.25 -7.63 -6.49
C MET A 308 -21.02 -7.74 -8.00
N ILE A 309 -20.47 -6.70 -8.63
CA ILE A 309 -20.10 -6.72 -10.06
C ILE A 309 -18.95 -7.70 -10.30
N LYS A 310 -17.97 -7.76 -9.38
CA LYS A 310 -16.88 -8.74 -9.44
C LYS A 310 -17.40 -10.18 -9.34
N ASP A 311 -18.39 -10.44 -8.48
CA ASP A 311 -19.02 -11.76 -8.40
C ASP A 311 -19.66 -12.15 -9.73
N VAL A 312 -20.39 -11.23 -10.37
CA VAL A 312 -20.96 -11.42 -11.72
C VAL A 312 -19.85 -11.72 -12.72
N GLU A 313 -18.81 -10.89 -12.78
CA GLU A 313 -17.67 -11.07 -13.67
C GLU A 313 -17.04 -12.46 -13.50
N SER A 314 -16.76 -12.87 -12.27
CA SER A 314 -16.18 -14.18 -11.96
C SER A 314 -17.10 -15.37 -12.29
N SER A 315 -18.43 -15.16 -12.26
CA SER A 315 -19.42 -16.20 -12.57
C SER A 315 -19.54 -16.46 -14.07
N PHE A 316 -19.28 -15.45 -14.91
CA PHE A 316 -19.50 -15.52 -16.36
C PHE A 316 -18.20 -15.62 -17.17
N PHE A 317 -17.11 -15.08 -16.64
CA PHE A 317 -15.81 -15.00 -17.29
C PHE A 317 -14.78 -15.75 -16.44
N ILE A 318 -14.98 -17.08 -16.33
CA ILE A 318 -14.03 -17.99 -15.67
C ILE A 318 -12.72 -17.93 -16.46
N GLY A 319 -11.65 -17.42 -15.84
CA GLY A 319 -10.29 -17.41 -16.43
C GLY A 319 -9.52 -16.10 -16.31
N ASN A 320 -10.18 -14.96 -16.09
CA ASN A 320 -9.49 -13.68 -15.87
C ASN A 320 -9.56 -13.28 -14.40
N SER A 321 -8.71 -13.89 -13.56
CA SER A 321 -8.43 -13.39 -12.21
C SER A 321 -7.75 -12.00 -12.23
N HIS A 322 -7.28 -11.59 -13.41
CA HIS A 322 -6.57 -10.34 -13.65
C HIS A 322 -7.53 -9.24 -14.15
N SER A 323 -7.50 -8.12 -13.43
CA SER A 323 -8.04 -6.83 -13.83
C SER A 323 -6.92 -5.90 -14.32
N PHE A 324 -7.27 -4.82 -15.01
CA PHE A 324 -6.28 -3.81 -15.42
C PHE A 324 -5.45 -3.30 -14.23
N LEU A 325 -6.07 -3.08 -13.07
CA LEU A 325 -5.37 -2.61 -11.87
C LEU A 325 -4.43 -3.66 -11.29
N THR A 326 -4.83 -4.93 -11.26
CA THR A 326 -3.92 -5.99 -10.80
C THR A 326 -2.76 -6.15 -11.76
N ASP A 327 -2.98 -5.98 -13.07
CA ASP A 327 -1.90 -5.99 -14.05
C ASP A 327 -0.96 -4.77 -13.89
N VAL A 328 -1.49 -3.57 -13.59
CA VAL A 328 -0.66 -2.41 -13.25
C VAL A 328 0.14 -2.64 -11.96
N VAL A 329 -0.48 -3.23 -10.93
CA VAL A 329 0.23 -3.59 -9.69
C VAL A 329 1.32 -4.61 -9.98
N ASP A 330 1.08 -5.61 -10.82
CA ASP A 330 2.07 -6.60 -11.21
C ASP A 330 3.30 -5.97 -11.91
N LEU A 331 3.10 -4.91 -12.72
CA LEU A 331 4.21 -4.15 -13.32
C LEU A 331 5.13 -3.52 -12.27
N THR A 332 4.61 -3.15 -11.10
CA THR A 332 5.39 -2.52 -10.03
C THR A 332 6.26 -3.50 -9.25
N LYS A 333 6.16 -4.82 -9.53
CA LYS A 333 6.89 -5.90 -8.82
C LYS A 333 6.86 -5.72 -7.29
N PRO A 334 5.67 -5.68 -6.66
CA PRO A 334 5.49 -5.17 -5.29
C PRO A 334 6.36 -5.84 -4.24
N ARG A 335 6.64 -7.14 -4.37
CA ARG A 335 7.52 -7.87 -3.44
C ARG A 335 8.97 -7.40 -3.50
N LEU A 336 9.49 -7.15 -4.71
CA LEU A 336 10.86 -6.68 -4.92
C LEU A 336 10.97 -5.21 -4.54
N SER A 337 10.01 -4.40 -4.99
CA SER A 337 9.98 -2.97 -4.70
C SER A 337 9.83 -2.70 -3.20
N LEU A 338 9.04 -3.49 -2.46
CA LEU A 338 8.94 -3.36 -1.00
C LEU A 338 10.28 -3.59 -0.31
N LEU A 339 11.03 -4.63 -0.69
CA LEU A 339 12.35 -4.91 -0.11
C LEU A 339 13.31 -3.75 -0.36
N VAL A 340 13.30 -3.19 -1.58
CA VAL A 340 14.09 -2.01 -1.95
C VAL A 340 13.70 -0.78 -1.12
N MET A 341 12.40 -0.57 -0.89
CA MET A 341 11.94 0.56 -0.08
C MET A 341 12.29 0.40 1.40
N VAL A 342 12.30 -0.82 1.93
CA VAL A 342 12.76 -1.10 3.29
C VAL A 342 14.24 -0.77 3.46
N THR A 343 15.09 -1.14 2.50
CA THR A 343 16.53 -0.83 2.59
C THR A 343 16.80 0.67 2.44
N ALA A 344 16.03 1.39 1.61
CA ALA A 344 16.07 2.85 1.59
C ALA A 344 15.66 3.46 2.94
N LEU A 345 14.58 2.97 3.55
CA LEU A 345 14.13 3.45 4.86
C LEU A 345 15.21 3.22 5.95
N VAL A 346 15.86 2.06 5.94
CA VAL A 346 16.98 1.74 6.84
C VAL A 346 18.07 2.80 6.74
N GLY A 347 18.47 3.18 5.52
CA GLY A 347 19.46 4.24 5.30
C GLY A 347 19.06 5.57 5.92
N SER A 348 17.79 5.98 5.78
CA SER A 348 17.27 7.21 6.38
C SER A 348 17.18 7.16 7.90
N MET A 349 16.92 5.99 8.51
CA MET A 349 16.77 5.84 9.96
C MET A 349 18.12 5.82 10.71
N ILE A 350 19.17 5.33 10.06
CA ILE A 350 20.51 5.25 10.65
C ILE A 350 21.24 6.59 10.53
N ALA A 351 20.91 7.39 9.49
CA ALA A 351 21.49 8.71 9.27
C ALA A 351 21.51 9.57 10.56
N PRO A 352 22.60 10.31 10.81
CA PRO A 352 22.79 11.06 12.06
C PRO A 352 21.88 12.28 12.17
N ASP A 353 21.55 12.91 11.03
CA ASP A 353 20.75 14.12 10.99
C ASP A 353 19.24 13.84 11.09
N LYS A 354 18.48 14.88 11.44
CA LYS A 354 17.02 14.81 11.47
C LYS A 354 16.47 15.35 10.15
N ILE A 355 15.68 14.52 9.48
CA ILE A 355 14.86 14.95 8.34
C ILE A 355 13.46 15.34 8.81
N ASN A 356 12.91 16.42 8.25
CA ASN A 356 11.51 16.78 8.48
C ASN A 356 10.61 15.63 7.97
N PHE A 357 9.61 15.23 8.77
CA PHE A 357 8.70 14.12 8.46
C PHE A 357 8.10 14.20 7.04
N PHE A 358 7.70 15.39 6.59
CA PHE A 358 7.13 15.57 5.24
C PHE A 358 8.18 15.46 4.14
N LYS A 359 9.40 15.96 4.39
CA LYS A 359 10.51 15.79 3.46
C LYS A 359 10.89 14.30 3.35
N ALA A 360 10.87 13.56 4.46
CA ALA A 360 11.09 12.12 4.47
C ALA A 360 9.98 11.35 3.74
N LEU A 361 8.71 11.71 3.98
CA LEU A 361 7.57 11.11 3.30
C LEU A 361 7.61 11.38 1.79
N LEU A 362 7.95 12.60 1.39
CA LEU A 362 8.14 12.96 -0.02
C LEU A 362 9.31 12.19 -0.64
N ALA A 363 10.45 12.11 0.04
CA ALA A 363 11.61 11.33 -0.43
C ALA A 363 11.25 9.86 -0.63
N PHE A 364 10.54 9.27 0.32
CA PHE A 364 10.06 7.89 0.25
C PHE A 364 9.10 7.68 -0.92
N PHE A 365 8.13 8.59 -1.10
CA PHE A 365 7.16 8.54 -2.19
C PHE A 365 7.84 8.64 -3.57
N LEU A 366 8.71 9.63 -3.76
CA LEU A 366 9.43 9.83 -5.02
C LEU A 366 10.40 8.68 -5.31
N THR A 367 11.11 8.17 -4.30
CA THR A 367 11.97 6.98 -4.45
C THR A 367 11.13 5.76 -4.86
N THR A 368 9.94 5.58 -4.28
CA THR A 368 9.01 4.51 -4.68
C THR A 368 8.63 4.65 -6.15
N MET A 369 8.33 5.87 -6.63
CA MET A 369 8.01 6.13 -8.04
C MET A 369 9.17 5.75 -8.97
N VAL A 370 10.42 6.08 -8.60
CA VAL A 370 11.62 5.66 -9.36
C VAL A 370 11.68 4.14 -9.44
N VAL A 371 11.56 3.45 -8.31
CA VAL A 371 11.68 1.98 -8.21
C VAL A 371 10.60 1.27 -9.02
N ILE A 372 9.33 1.65 -8.84
CA ILE A 372 8.22 1.00 -9.57
C ILE A 372 8.20 1.39 -11.05
N GLY A 373 8.65 2.60 -11.40
CA GLY A 373 8.81 3.05 -12.78
C GLY A 373 9.90 2.25 -13.50
N ALA A 374 11.05 2.07 -12.85
CA ALA A 374 12.14 1.23 -13.36
C ALA A 374 11.71 -0.24 -13.48
N ALA A 375 10.95 -0.77 -12.51
CA ALA A 375 10.39 -2.12 -12.59
C ALA A 375 9.43 -2.29 -13.78
N ALA A 376 8.57 -1.31 -14.05
CA ALA A 376 7.64 -1.34 -15.17
C ALA A 376 8.36 -1.27 -16.53
N LEU A 377 9.39 -0.41 -16.66
CA LEU A 377 10.23 -0.34 -17.86
C LEU A 377 11.05 -1.61 -18.07
N ASN A 378 11.56 -2.20 -16.99
CA ASN A 378 12.24 -3.50 -17.07
C ASN A 378 11.27 -4.60 -17.55
N CYS A 379 10.03 -4.67 -17.03
CA CYS A 379 8.99 -5.56 -17.57
C CYS A 379 8.73 -5.33 -19.07
N TYR A 380 8.71 -4.07 -19.51
CA TYR A 380 8.56 -3.72 -20.92
C TYR A 380 9.70 -4.24 -21.79
N MET A 381 10.95 -4.07 -21.33
CA MET A 381 12.14 -4.53 -22.04
C MET A 381 12.25 -6.06 -22.08
N GLU A 382 11.88 -6.74 -20.99
CA GLU A 382 12.04 -8.20 -20.85
C GLU A 382 10.83 -9.02 -21.32
N ARG A 383 9.77 -8.40 -21.84
CA ARG A 383 8.49 -9.07 -22.16
C ARG A 383 8.62 -10.37 -22.98
N GLU A 384 9.57 -10.43 -23.91
CA GLU A 384 9.82 -11.60 -24.78
C GLU A 384 10.64 -12.68 -24.07
N ILE A 385 11.55 -12.27 -23.18
CA ILE A 385 12.38 -13.15 -22.35
C ILE A 385 11.52 -13.79 -21.27
N ASP A 386 10.71 -12.96 -20.60
CA ASP A 386 9.79 -13.37 -19.55
C ASP A 386 8.75 -14.38 -20.06
N ALA A 387 8.40 -14.36 -21.36
CA ALA A 387 7.49 -15.35 -21.97
C ALA A 387 8.06 -16.78 -22.01
N LYS A 388 9.39 -16.93 -21.89
CA LYS A 388 10.09 -18.22 -21.97
C LYS A 388 10.27 -18.91 -20.62
N MET A 389 10.02 -18.22 -19.50
CA MET A 389 10.21 -18.76 -18.15
C MET A 389 8.87 -19.07 -17.48
N ASN A 390 8.76 -20.22 -16.81
CA ASN A 390 7.51 -20.64 -16.19
C ASN A 390 7.04 -19.67 -15.10
N ARG A 391 7.98 -19.07 -14.38
CA ARG A 391 7.67 -18.11 -13.31
C ARG A 391 7.09 -16.78 -13.81
N THR A 392 7.36 -16.39 -15.06
CA THR A 392 7.10 -15.02 -15.55
C THR A 392 6.20 -14.95 -16.77
N LYS A 393 5.94 -16.08 -17.44
CA LYS A 393 5.07 -16.14 -18.62
C LYS A 393 3.65 -15.62 -18.37
N ASP A 394 3.17 -15.71 -17.13
CA ASP A 394 1.85 -15.23 -16.72
C ASP A 394 1.82 -13.75 -16.31
N ARG A 395 2.92 -13.00 -16.47
CA ARG A 395 2.94 -11.54 -16.24
C ARG A 395 2.11 -10.79 -17.30
N PRO A 396 1.68 -9.54 -17.05
CA PRO A 396 0.76 -8.82 -17.93
C PRO A 396 1.22 -8.64 -19.38
N LEU A 397 2.52 -8.41 -19.61
CA LEU A 397 3.06 -8.18 -20.96
C LEU A 397 3.37 -9.49 -21.71
N PRO A 398 4.05 -10.49 -21.12
CA PRO A 398 4.28 -11.77 -21.79
C PRO A 398 3.00 -12.49 -22.18
N SER A 399 1.98 -12.46 -21.31
CA SER A 399 0.67 -13.07 -21.55
C SER A 399 -0.29 -12.23 -22.41
N GLN A 400 0.17 -11.09 -22.94
CA GLN A 400 -0.62 -10.18 -23.80
C GLN A 400 -1.90 -9.61 -23.14
N ARG A 401 -2.03 -9.65 -21.81
CA ARG A 401 -3.15 -9.02 -21.09
C ARG A 401 -3.10 -7.49 -21.11
N MET A 402 -1.91 -6.92 -21.26
CA MET A 402 -1.71 -5.48 -21.35
C MET A 402 -0.88 -5.10 -22.58
N LYS A 403 -1.30 -4.04 -23.29
CA LYS A 403 -0.53 -3.48 -24.40
C LYS A 403 0.82 -2.94 -23.89
N PRO A 404 1.98 -3.29 -24.51
CA PRO A 404 3.30 -2.84 -24.08
C PRO A 404 3.44 -1.31 -23.94
N LYS A 405 2.77 -0.55 -24.80
CA LYS A 405 2.76 0.93 -24.73
C LYS A 405 2.26 1.47 -23.38
N VAL A 406 1.34 0.77 -22.72
CA VAL A 406 0.82 1.19 -21.41
C VAL A 406 1.92 1.12 -20.35
N ALA A 407 2.66 0.01 -20.29
CA ALA A 407 3.77 -0.15 -19.36
C ALA A 407 4.92 0.83 -19.64
N LEU A 408 5.22 1.08 -20.92
CA LEU A 408 6.21 2.07 -21.34
C LEU A 408 5.85 3.48 -20.85
N ILE A 409 4.63 3.95 -21.16
CA ILE A 409 4.17 5.29 -20.76
C ILE A 409 4.12 5.41 -19.25
N PHE A 410 3.57 4.41 -18.57
CA PHE A 410 3.50 4.38 -17.10
C PHE A 410 4.88 4.50 -16.47
N GLY A 411 5.84 3.68 -16.89
CA GLY A 411 7.21 3.71 -16.37
C GLY A 411 7.95 5.01 -16.68
N LEU A 412 7.83 5.54 -17.90
CA LEU A 412 8.47 6.80 -18.30
C LEU A 412 7.94 8.00 -17.52
N VAL A 413 6.61 8.13 -17.37
CA VAL A 413 6.01 9.23 -16.61
C VAL A 413 6.51 9.22 -15.16
N LEU A 414 6.58 8.04 -14.54
CA LEU A 414 7.07 7.92 -13.17
C LEU A 414 8.53 8.34 -13.04
N ILE A 415 9.44 7.84 -13.88
CA ILE A 415 10.87 8.19 -13.79
C ILE A 415 11.11 9.66 -14.15
N LEU A 416 10.53 10.15 -15.26
CA LEU A 416 10.74 11.53 -15.73
C LEU A 416 10.21 12.58 -14.75
N PHE A 417 9.19 12.23 -13.95
CA PHE A 417 8.70 13.09 -12.89
C PHE A 417 9.53 12.95 -11.61
N SER A 418 9.77 11.72 -11.15
CA SER A 418 10.31 11.48 -9.81
C SER A 418 11.80 11.81 -9.67
N VAL A 419 12.63 11.58 -10.70
CA VAL A 419 14.06 11.86 -10.63
C VAL A 419 14.36 13.37 -10.49
N PRO A 420 13.80 14.26 -11.34
CA PRO A 420 13.96 15.70 -11.14
C PRO A 420 13.36 16.18 -9.81
N ALA A 421 12.20 15.63 -9.41
CA ALA A 421 11.58 15.97 -8.14
C ALA A 421 12.46 15.61 -6.93
N LEU A 422 13.18 14.48 -6.96
CA LEU A 422 14.17 14.13 -5.93
C LEU A 422 15.30 15.16 -5.88
N ALA A 423 15.84 15.54 -7.04
CA ALA A 423 16.93 16.52 -7.13
C ALA A 423 16.53 17.89 -6.56
N ILE A 424 15.30 18.34 -6.86
CA ILE A 424 14.79 19.67 -6.51
C ILE A 424 14.29 19.72 -5.06
N PHE A 425 13.43 18.78 -4.66
CA PHE A 425 12.73 18.86 -3.38
C PHE A 425 13.46 18.15 -2.23
N ILE A 426 14.35 17.21 -2.53
CA ILE A 426 15.12 16.47 -1.52
C ILE A 426 16.56 16.97 -1.48
N ASN A 427 17.35 16.62 -2.51
CA ASN A 427 18.67 17.17 -2.82
C ASN A 427 19.22 16.53 -4.12
N ILE A 428 20.22 17.20 -4.71
CA ILE A 428 20.86 16.79 -5.97
C ILE A 428 21.52 15.40 -5.87
N THR A 429 22.21 15.10 -4.76
CA THR A 429 22.92 13.82 -4.55
C THR A 429 21.97 12.63 -4.67
N THR A 430 20.84 12.67 -3.96
CA THR A 430 19.81 11.62 -4.03
C THR A 430 19.19 11.53 -5.42
N GLY A 431 18.97 12.65 -6.11
CA GLY A 431 18.48 12.67 -7.49
C GLY A 431 19.44 12.02 -8.49
N ILE A 432 20.74 12.30 -8.37
CA ILE A 432 21.79 11.66 -9.20
C ILE A 432 21.86 10.17 -8.94
N LEU A 433 21.85 9.75 -7.67
CA LEU A 433 21.84 8.32 -7.31
C LEU A 433 20.63 7.60 -7.88
N ALA A 434 19.44 8.22 -7.83
CA ALA A 434 18.22 7.67 -8.43
C ALA A 434 18.36 7.49 -9.96
N LEU A 435 18.92 8.50 -10.64
CA LEU A 435 19.17 8.45 -12.08
C LEU A 435 20.16 7.34 -12.43
N VAL A 436 21.30 7.28 -11.73
CA VAL A 436 22.34 6.26 -11.92
C VAL A 436 21.76 4.86 -11.70
N ALA A 437 21.01 4.64 -10.63
CA ALA A 437 20.36 3.36 -10.35
C ALA A 437 19.40 2.95 -11.48
N ALA A 438 18.53 3.87 -11.91
CA ALA A 438 17.58 3.60 -12.99
C ALA A 438 18.27 3.30 -14.33
N VAL A 439 19.27 4.10 -14.70
CA VAL A 439 20.01 3.94 -15.96
C VAL A 439 20.82 2.64 -15.96
N LEU A 440 21.57 2.35 -14.89
CA LEU A 440 22.32 1.09 -14.78
C LEU A 440 21.39 -0.11 -14.81
N TYR A 441 20.24 -0.06 -14.13
CA TYR A 441 19.29 -1.16 -14.12
C TYR A 441 18.68 -1.42 -15.52
N LEU A 442 18.25 -0.37 -16.22
CA LEU A 442 17.55 -0.47 -17.49
C LEU A 442 18.49 -0.66 -18.68
N TYR A 443 19.54 0.14 -18.78
CA TYR A 443 20.37 0.22 -19.99
C TYR A 443 21.67 -0.57 -19.91
N ALA A 444 22.16 -0.91 -18.71
CA ALA A 444 23.33 -1.77 -18.55
C ALA A 444 22.92 -3.19 -18.17
N TYR A 445 22.36 -3.39 -16.98
CA TYR A 445 22.05 -4.71 -16.43
C TYR A 445 21.04 -5.49 -17.28
N THR A 446 19.87 -4.91 -17.56
CA THR A 446 18.77 -5.61 -18.26
C THR A 446 19.22 -6.24 -19.60
N PRO A 447 19.86 -5.51 -20.53
CA PRO A 447 20.35 -6.11 -21.78
C PRO A 447 21.58 -7.02 -21.58
N MET A 448 22.43 -6.76 -20.59
CA MET A 448 23.64 -7.55 -20.36
C MET A 448 23.34 -8.97 -19.90
N LYS A 449 22.19 -9.23 -19.25
CA LYS A 449 21.74 -10.57 -18.85
C LYS A 449 21.75 -11.61 -19.97
N GLN A 450 21.51 -11.19 -21.21
CA GLN A 450 21.53 -12.09 -22.37
C GLN A 450 22.91 -12.21 -23.04
N LYS A 451 23.86 -11.35 -22.64
CA LYS A 451 25.16 -11.18 -23.32
C LYS A 451 26.35 -11.65 -22.49
N SER A 452 26.32 -11.54 -21.16
CA SER A 452 27.48 -11.82 -20.31
C SER A 452 27.08 -12.23 -18.88
N GLU A 453 27.86 -13.12 -18.26
CA GLU A 453 27.77 -13.44 -16.83
C GLU A 453 28.04 -12.25 -15.92
N LEU A 454 28.75 -11.23 -16.41
CA LEU A 454 29.09 -10.04 -15.63
C LEU A 454 27.85 -9.20 -15.28
N ALA A 455 26.71 -9.49 -15.91
CA ALA A 455 25.43 -8.87 -15.59
C ALA A 455 25.10 -8.97 -14.09
N VAL A 456 25.46 -10.06 -13.40
CA VAL A 456 25.14 -10.20 -11.97
C VAL A 456 25.83 -9.13 -11.12
N TYR A 457 27.08 -8.78 -11.44
CA TYR A 457 27.86 -7.77 -10.73
C TYR A 457 27.37 -6.37 -11.05
N VAL A 458 27.13 -6.07 -12.33
CA VAL A 458 26.60 -4.78 -12.76
C VAL A 458 25.20 -4.55 -12.20
N GLY A 459 24.37 -5.60 -12.12
CA GLY A 459 23.02 -5.57 -11.56
C GLY A 459 22.97 -5.38 -10.05
N ALA A 460 24.02 -5.79 -9.32
CA ALA A 460 24.10 -5.59 -7.88
C ALA A 460 24.32 -4.11 -7.49
N ILE A 461 24.91 -3.30 -8.39
CA ILE A 461 25.13 -1.86 -8.16
C ILE A 461 23.80 -1.10 -7.96
N PRO A 462 22.86 -1.08 -8.92
CA PRO A 462 21.58 -0.39 -8.73
C PRO A 462 20.75 -0.98 -7.58
N GLY A 463 20.94 -2.27 -7.27
CA GLY A 463 20.30 -2.92 -6.12
C GLY A 463 20.86 -2.47 -4.76
N ALA A 464 22.08 -1.92 -4.72
CA ALA A 464 22.76 -1.48 -3.50
C ALA A 464 22.68 0.04 -3.26
N ILE A 465 22.27 0.82 -4.26
CA ILE A 465 22.05 2.27 -4.16
C ILE A 465 20.90 2.68 -3.21
N PRO A 466 19.77 1.95 -3.07
CA PRO A 466 18.63 2.38 -2.25
C PRO A 466 18.94 2.80 -0.80
N PRO A 467 19.70 2.05 0.02
CA PRO A 467 20.09 2.53 1.35
C PRO A 467 20.94 3.80 1.31
N VAL A 468 21.76 4.00 0.27
CA VAL A 468 22.53 5.23 0.05
C VAL A 468 21.62 6.40 -0.28
N MET A 469 20.58 6.17 -1.09
CA MET A 469 19.53 7.17 -1.34
C MET A 469 18.80 7.54 -0.05
N GLY A 470 18.51 6.55 0.79
CA GLY A 470 17.94 6.76 2.13
C GLY A 470 18.80 7.65 3.01
N TRP A 471 20.10 7.33 3.08
CA TRP A 471 21.09 8.12 3.83
C TRP A 471 21.20 9.54 3.30
N THR A 472 21.45 9.70 2.00
CA THR A 472 21.62 11.00 1.35
C THR A 472 20.35 11.84 1.36
N ALA A 473 19.15 11.24 1.42
CA ALA A 473 17.91 12.00 1.58
C ALA A 473 17.90 12.82 2.88
N VAL A 474 18.60 12.32 3.91
CA VAL A 474 18.72 12.94 5.23
C VAL A 474 19.96 13.85 5.30
N THR A 475 21.13 13.34 4.93
CA THR A 475 22.44 14.03 5.12
C THR A 475 22.87 14.89 3.93
N GLY A 476 22.37 14.58 2.72
CA GLY A 476 22.81 15.19 1.46
C GLY A 476 24.17 14.72 0.94
N GLN A 477 24.90 13.86 1.67
CA GLN A 477 26.29 13.49 1.37
C GLN A 477 26.50 11.97 1.38
N ILE A 478 27.52 11.51 0.64
CA ILE A 478 27.97 10.11 0.64
C ILE A 478 29.22 10.02 1.51
N ASP A 479 29.06 9.57 2.74
CA ASP A 479 30.15 9.33 3.69
C ASP A 479 30.48 7.83 3.82
N ILE A 480 31.35 7.49 4.76
CA ILE A 480 31.81 6.12 5.00
C ILE A 480 30.67 5.16 5.38
N MET A 481 29.64 5.64 6.09
CA MET A 481 28.50 4.80 6.46
C MET A 481 27.59 4.55 5.26
N ALA A 482 27.36 5.57 4.43
CA ALA A 482 26.64 5.42 3.16
C ALA A 482 27.31 4.38 2.25
N VAL A 483 28.64 4.43 2.14
CA VAL A 483 29.45 3.44 1.40
C VAL A 483 29.38 2.06 2.06
N THR A 484 29.40 1.98 3.39
CA THR A 484 29.28 0.71 4.12
C THR A 484 27.94 0.03 3.85
N LEU A 485 26.83 0.78 3.91
CA LEU A 485 25.50 0.26 3.58
C LEU A 485 25.42 -0.22 2.12
N PHE A 486 26.04 0.52 1.19
CA PHE A 486 26.17 0.09 -0.20
C PHE A 486 26.91 -1.24 -0.30
N LEU A 487 28.08 -1.38 0.34
CA LEU A 487 28.89 -2.60 0.28
C LEU A 487 28.17 -3.81 0.86
N ILE A 488 27.50 -3.66 2.01
CA ILE A 488 26.72 -4.74 2.62
C ILE A 488 25.64 -5.23 1.64
N LEU A 489 24.87 -4.31 1.05
CA LEU A 489 23.79 -4.68 0.11
C LEU A 489 24.35 -5.26 -1.19
N PHE A 490 25.42 -4.68 -1.73
CA PHE A 490 26.07 -5.13 -2.95
C PHE A 490 26.58 -6.56 -2.80
N VAL A 491 27.35 -6.82 -1.74
CA VAL A 491 27.93 -8.15 -1.50
C VAL A 491 26.87 -9.16 -1.12
N TRP A 492 25.86 -8.79 -0.32
CA TRP A 492 24.74 -9.69 0.04
C TRP A 492 23.97 -10.20 -1.18
N GLN A 493 23.83 -9.37 -2.22
CA GLN A 493 23.10 -9.74 -3.42
C GLN A 493 23.81 -10.81 -4.25
N LEU A 494 25.14 -10.88 -4.24
CA LEU A 494 25.89 -11.81 -5.08
C LEU A 494 25.63 -13.30 -4.75
N PRO A 495 25.82 -13.79 -3.50
CA PRO A 495 25.52 -15.18 -3.18
C PRO A 495 24.00 -15.44 -3.22
N HIS A 496 23.17 -14.44 -2.93
CA HIS A 496 21.73 -14.50 -3.12
C HIS A 496 21.35 -14.79 -4.59
N PHE A 497 21.90 -14.04 -5.54
CA PHE A 497 21.64 -14.21 -6.98
C PHE A 497 22.21 -15.52 -7.54
N LEU A 498 23.35 -15.97 -7.04
CA LEU A 498 23.91 -17.28 -7.42
C LEU A 498 23.08 -18.45 -6.89
N SER A 499 22.50 -18.31 -5.69
CA SER A 499 21.62 -19.36 -5.13
C SER A 499 20.31 -19.48 -5.91
N ILE A 500 19.66 -18.37 -6.28
CA ILE A 500 18.45 -18.41 -7.10
C ILE A 500 18.75 -18.90 -8.52
N SER A 501 19.94 -18.62 -9.08
CA SER A 501 20.31 -19.12 -10.40
C SER A 501 20.52 -20.63 -10.42
N LEU A 502 21.00 -21.23 -9.32
CA LEU A 502 21.05 -22.68 -9.17
C LEU A 502 19.65 -23.29 -9.03
N TYR A 503 18.79 -22.70 -8.18
CA TYR A 503 17.44 -23.20 -7.95
C TYR A 503 16.52 -23.08 -9.18
N HIS A 504 16.68 -22.04 -10.01
CA HIS A 504 15.90 -21.77 -11.22
C HIS A 504 16.71 -21.94 -12.52
N ALA A 505 17.68 -22.86 -12.53
CA ALA A 505 18.56 -23.10 -13.68
C ALA A 505 17.76 -23.33 -14.99
N ASP A 506 16.72 -24.16 -14.95
CA ASP A 506 15.93 -24.51 -16.16
C ASP A 506 15.21 -23.31 -16.77
N ASP A 507 14.60 -22.45 -15.93
CA ASP A 507 13.92 -21.23 -16.38
C ASP A 507 14.94 -20.28 -17.05
N TYR A 508 16.10 -20.07 -16.43
CA TYR A 508 17.15 -19.22 -16.99
C TYR A 508 17.74 -19.81 -18.29
N GLY A 509 17.82 -21.14 -18.40
CA GLY A 509 18.26 -21.84 -19.59
C GLY A 509 17.29 -21.67 -20.75
N ALA A 510 15.99 -21.84 -20.49
CA ALA A 510 14.92 -21.62 -21.48
C ALA A 510 14.90 -20.19 -22.03
N ALA A 511 15.27 -19.21 -21.20
CA ALA A 511 15.37 -17.80 -21.59
C ALA A 511 16.73 -17.40 -22.21
N ASN A 512 17.69 -18.33 -22.31
CA ASN A 512 19.07 -18.08 -22.75
C ASN A 512 19.76 -16.94 -21.95
N ILE A 513 19.50 -16.88 -20.64
CA ILE A 513 20.16 -15.93 -19.74
C ILE A 513 21.56 -16.46 -19.41
N LYS A 514 22.58 -15.63 -19.59
CA LYS A 514 23.99 -15.96 -19.38
C LYS A 514 24.32 -15.82 -17.89
N ILE A 515 24.07 -16.87 -17.12
CA ILE A 515 24.40 -16.93 -15.69
C ILE A 515 24.77 -18.35 -15.29
N TYR A 516 25.69 -18.50 -14.33
CA TYR A 516 25.97 -19.79 -13.70
C TYR A 516 24.72 -20.36 -13.00
N PRO A 517 24.42 -21.66 -13.10
CA PRO A 517 25.23 -22.75 -13.64
C PRO A 517 25.11 -22.97 -15.16
N ASN A 518 24.29 -22.20 -15.89
CA ASN A 518 23.94 -22.44 -17.31
C ASN A 518 25.06 -22.10 -18.32
N LEU A 519 26.29 -21.94 -17.83
CA LEU A 519 27.50 -21.72 -18.60
C LEU A 519 28.37 -22.97 -18.51
N MET A 520 29.33 -23.13 -19.43
CA MET A 520 30.22 -24.30 -19.59
C MET A 520 30.98 -24.74 -18.31
N ARG A 521 30.88 -23.99 -17.21
CA ARG A 521 31.63 -24.12 -15.95
C ARG A 521 30.74 -24.46 -14.71
N GLY A 522 29.46 -24.76 -14.89
CA GLY A 522 28.68 -25.69 -14.03
C GLY A 522 28.29 -25.27 -12.60
N VAL A 523 27.69 -26.23 -11.88
CA VAL A 523 27.16 -26.12 -10.50
C VAL A 523 28.26 -25.90 -9.46
N ALA A 524 29.41 -26.55 -9.62
CA ALA A 524 30.52 -26.47 -8.66
C ALA A 524 31.07 -25.03 -8.51
N ILE A 525 31.25 -24.30 -9.61
CA ILE A 525 31.70 -22.90 -9.58
C ILE A 525 30.62 -22.00 -8.98
N THR A 526 29.34 -22.32 -9.19
CA THR A 526 28.23 -21.61 -8.53
C THR A 526 28.29 -21.77 -7.01
N LYS A 527 28.51 -23.00 -6.51
CA LYS A 527 28.71 -23.27 -5.08
C LYS A 527 29.91 -22.53 -4.51
N LEU A 528 31.04 -22.55 -5.23
CA LEU A 528 32.25 -21.82 -4.85
C LEU A 528 32.00 -20.31 -4.78
N GLY A 529 31.31 -19.74 -5.77
CA GLY A 529 30.93 -18.33 -5.78
C GLY A 529 30.02 -17.97 -4.60
N ILE A 530 29.01 -18.80 -4.29
CA ILE A 530 28.15 -18.61 -3.11
C ILE A 530 29.01 -18.56 -1.84
N PHE A 531 29.94 -19.51 -1.66
CA PHE A 531 30.82 -19.54 -0.49
C PHE A 531 31.72 -18.29 -0.41
N ILE A 532 32.43 -17.95 -1.49
CA ILE A 532 33.36 -16.80 -1.53
C ILE A 532 32.62 -15.49 -1.22
N PHE A 533 31.48 -15.23 -1.88
CA PHE A 533 30.74 -14.01 -1.60
C PHE A 533 30.06 -14.02 -0.23
N THR A 534 29.75 -15.19 0.35
CA THR A 534 29.31 -15.28 1.75
C THR A 534 30.45 -14.93 2.71
N ALA A 535 31.68 -15.33 2.40
CA ALA A 535 32.86 -14.94 3.17
C ALA A 535 33.11 -13.43 3.08
N PHE A 536 32.98 -12.83 1.90
CA PHE A 536 33.01 -11.36 1.77
C PHE A 536 31.86 -10.69 2.51
N LEU A 537 30.65 -11.27 2.49
CA LEU A 537 29.51 -10.74 3.23
C LEU A 537 29.81 -10.72 4.74
N PHE A 538 30.41 -11.79 5.28
CA PHE A 538 30.86 -11.87 6.67
C PHE A 538 31.83 -10.73 7.01
N LEU A 539 32.80 -10.42 6.13
CA LEU A 539 33.73 -9.32 6.37
C LEU A 539 33.03 -7.95 6.28
N THR A 540 32.19 -7.77 5.26
CA THR A 540 31.49 -6.49 5.06
C THR A 540 30.43 -6.18 6.12
N SER A 541 29.83 -7.21 6.75
CA SER A 541 28.86 -7.02 7.83
C SER A 541 29.49 -6.53 9.13
N LEU A 542 30.82 -6.58 9.26
CA LEU A 542 31.55 -6.04 10.42
C LEU A 542 31.98 -4.58 10.21
N LEU A 543 31.83 -4.02 9.01
CA LEU A 543 32.25 -2.65 8.71
C LEU A 543 31.57 -1.59 9.60
N PRO A 544 30.27 -1.68 9.96
CA PRO A 544 29.69 -0.71 10.90
C PRO A 544 30.32 -0.76 12.28
N THR A 545 30.75 -1.93 12.75
CA THR A 545 31.49 -2.05 14.01
C THR A 545 32.84 -1.33 13.91
N ILE A 546 33.53 -1.48 12.78
CA ILE A 546 34.88 -0.92 12.55
C ILE A 546 34.84 0.60 12.37
N PHE A 547 33.91 1.12 11.56
CA PHE A 547 33.93 2.51 11.11
C PHE A 547 32.97 3.45 11.85
N SER A 548 31.97 2.94 12.57
CA SER A 548 30.94 3.79 13.18
C SER A 548 30.59 3.45 14.63
N HIS A 549 31.44 2.67 15.32
CA HIS A 549 31.21 2.25 16.71
C HIS A 549 29.82 1.63 16.92
N ALA A 550 29.39 0.74 16.02
CA ALA A 550 28.11 0.04 16.18
C ALA A 550 28.06 -0.74 17.51
N SER A 551 26.87 -0.84 18.12
CA SER A 551 26.68 -1.54 19.39
C SER A 551 27.24 -2.97 19.43
N SER A 552 27.53 -3.45 20.64
CA SER A 552 27.91 -4.85 20.86
C SER A 552 26.81 -5.82 20.41
N VAL A 553 25.54 -5.42 20.50
CA VAL A 553 24.39 -6.19 20.01
C VAL A 553 24.44 -6.35 18.49
N TYR A 554 24.71 -5.27 17.75
CA TYR A 554 24.90 -5.36 16.30
C TYR A 554 26.07 -6.28 15.96
N THR A 555 27.21 -6.10 16.62
CA THR A 555 28.43 -6.87 16.36
C THR A 555 28.21 -8.37 16.58
N ASN A 556 27.60 -8.74 17.70
CA ASN A 556 27.25 -10.13 18.00
C ASN A 556 26.26 -10.70 16.99
N THR A 557 25.25 -9.91 16.60
CA THR A 557 24.28 -10.30 15.58
C THR A 557 24.95 -10.53 14.23
N ALA A 558 25.85 -9.63 13.81
CA ALA A 558 26.60 -9.75 12.56
C ALA A 558 27.49 -11.00 12.55
N LEU A 559 28.23 -11.26 13.64
CA LEU A 559 29.08 -12.45 13.79
C LEU A 559 28.26 -13.74 13.73
N VAL A 560 27.19 -13.85 14.51
CA VAL A 560 26.36 -15.05 14.57
C VAL A 560 25.65 -15.29 13.25
N LEU A 561 24.92 -14.29 12.73
CA LEU A 561 24.16 -14.46 11.49
C LEU A 561 25.08 -14.77 10.31
N SER A 562 26.18 -14.01 10.16
CA SER A 562 27.09 -14.20 9.02
C SER A 562 27.89 -15.49 9.15
N GLY A 563 28.27 -15.88 10.37
CA GLY A 563 28.96 -17.13 10.65
C GLY A 563 28.09 -18.34 10.33
N LEU A 564 26.83 -18.34 10.76
CA LEU A 564 25.86 -19.38 10.40
C LEU A 564 25.67 -19.47 8.89
N PHE A 565 25.58 -18.33 8.21
CA PHE A 565 25.48 -18.27 6.75
C PHE A 565 26.71 -18.84 6.05
N LEU A 566 27.91 -18.52 6.55
CA LEU A 566 29.17 -19.02 6.02
C LEU A 566 29.27 -20.54 6.18
N VAL A 567 28.96 -21.06 7.36
CA VAL A 567 28.90 -22.52 7.61
C VAL A 567 27.87 -23.18 6.69
N TYR A 568 26.66 -22.62 6.57
CA TYR A 568 25.62 -23.16 5.70
C TYR A 568 26.01 -23.15 4.22
N SER A 569 26.74 -22.13 3.78
CA SER A 569 27.30 -22.08 2.42
C SER A 569 28.34 -23.18 2.19
N ALA A 570 29.17 -23.48 3.18
CA ALA A 570 30.18 -24.54 3.12
C ALA A 570 29.56 -25.95 3.04
N VAL A 571 28.39 -26.16 3.67
CA VAL A 571 27.63 -27.43 3.56
C VAL A 571 27.39 -27.82 2.10
N GLY A 572 27.25 -26.84 1.20
CA GLY A 572 27.05 -27.06 -0.23
C GLY A 572 28.13 -27.92 -0.90
N PHE A 573 29.38 -27.87 -0.40
CA PHE A 573 30.50 -28.68 -0.92
C PHE A 573 30.39 -30.16 -0.55
N PHE A 574 29.68 -30.49 0.53
CA PHE A 574 29.50 -31.87 0.99
C PHE A 574 28.24 -32.54 0.41
N ILE A 575 27.40 -31.78 -0.29
CA ILE A 575 26.23 -32.32 -1.00
C ILE A 575 26.73 -32.98 -2.29
N LYS A 576 26.56 -34.31 -2.36
CA LYS A 576 26.82 -35.12 -3.57
C LYS A 576 26.07 -34.53 -4.78
N GLN A 577 26.64 -34.70 -5.98
CA GLN A 577 26.04 -34.26 -7.23
C GLN A 577 24.70 -34.97 -7.46
N ASP A 578 23.63 -34.33 -6.98
CA ASP A 578 22.24 -34.74 -7.07
C ASP A 578 21.41 -33.47 -7.23
N ASP A 579 20.82 -33.30 -8.41
CA ASP A 579 20.11 -32.09 -8.84
C ASP A 579 19.02 -31.67 -7.83
N VAL A 580 18.31 -32.64 -7.24
CA VAL A 580 17.23 -32.37 -6.28
C VAL A 580 17.78 -31.77 -4.99
N ARG A 581 18.84 -32.36 -4.43
CA ARG A 581 19.43 -31.92 -3.15
C ARG A 581 20.17 -30.60 -3.31
N GLU A 582 20.87 -30.41 -4.42
CA GLU A 582 21.57 -29.16 -4.72
C GLU A 582 20.61 -27.99 -4.87
N ARG A 583 19.51 -28.17 -5.61
CA ARG A 583 18.45 -27.15 -5.74
C ARG A 583 17.77 -26.88 -4.41
N GLN A 584 17.54 -27.90 -3.58
CA GLN A 584 16.97 -27.73 -2.25
C GLN A 584 17.88 -26.89 -1.33
N TRP A 585 19.18 -27.16 -1.33
CA TRP A 585 20.14 -26.39 -0.55
C TRP A 585 20.21 -24.93 -1.01
N ALA A 586 20.30 -24.69 -2.31
CA ALA A 586 20.32 -23.34 -2.86
C ALA A 586 19.02 -22.58 -2.57
N ARG A 587 17.86 -23.27 -2.65
CA ARG A 587 16.57 -22.72 -2.26
C ARG A 587 16.54 -22.31 -0.79
N ASN A 588 17.07 -23.15 0.11
CA ASN A 588 17.15 -22.84 1.53
C ASN A 588 18.08 -21.65 1.80
N TYR A 589 19.24 -21.59 1.13
CA TYR A 589 20.15 -20.45 1.21
C TYR A 589 19.45 -19.16 0.76
N PHE A 590 18.78 -19.19 -0.39
CA PHE A 590 18.00 -18.08 -0.92
C PHE A 590 16.97 -17.58 0.09
N TYR A 591 16.10 -18.45 0.63
CA TYR A 591 15.11 -18.03 1.61
C TYR A 591 15.73 -17.55 2.92
N GLY A 592 16.79 -18.20 3.40
CA GLY A 592 17.54 -17.75 4.58
C GLY A 592 18.08 -16.34 4.40
N SER A 593 18.56 -16.00 3.20
CA SER A 593 19.20 -14.70 2.94
C SER A 593 18.19 -13.55 2.98
N LEU A 594 16.91 -13.84 2.70
CA LEU A 594 15.80 -12.90 2.86
C LEU A 594 15.47 -12.60 4.33
N PHE A 595 15.80 -13.50 5.26
CA PHE A 595 15.68 -13.25 6.70
C PHE A 595 16.95 -12.63 7.29
N TYR A 596 18.12 -13.05 6.80
CA TYR A 596 19.43 -12.54 7.22
C TYR A 596 19.50 -11.02 7.14
N LEU A 597 19.18 -10.44 5.97
CA LEU A 597 19.37 -9.01 5.73
C LEU A 597 18.49 -8.14 6.63
N PRO A 598 17.16 -8.35 6.73
CA PRO A 598 16.32 -7.60 7.66
C PRO A 598 16.79 -7.71 9.12
N LEU A 599 17.19 -8.90 9.59
CA LEU A 599 17.67 -9.07 10.97
C LEU A 599 18.95 -8.26 11.23
N LEU A 600 19.92 -8.31 10.31
CA LEU A 600 21.16 -7.54 10.41
C LEU A 600 20.88 -6.02 10.42
N LEU A 601 20.02 -5.54 9.52
CA LEU A 601 19.69 -4.12 9.42
C LEU A 601 18.84 -3.64 10.61
N MET A 602 17.94 -4.46 11.14
CA MET A 602 17.19 -4.14 12.37
C MET A 602 18.13 -4.02 13.58
N ALA A 603 19.11 -4.92 13.70
CA ALA A 603 20.10 -4.81 14.77
C ALA A 603 20.87 -3.49 14.70
N LEU A 604 21.18 -3.01 13.49
CA LEU A 604 21.86 -1.73 13.26
C LEU A 604 20.98 -0.51 13.58
N ILE A 605 19.66 -0.61 13.41
CA ILE A 605 18.72 0.48 13.68
C ILE A 605 18.41 0.61 15.18
N PHE A 606 18.04 -0.50 15.82
CA PHE A 606 17.45 -0.48 17.16
C PHE A 606 18.50 -0.49 18.28
N PHE A 607 19.72 -0.91 17.99
CA PHE A 607 20.82 -0.96 18.94
C PHE A 607 21.95 -0.10 18.37
N LYS A 608 21.81 1.21 18.49
CA LYS A 608 22.85 2.19 18.13
C LYS A 608 24.03 2.06 19.09
#